data_AF-A0ABD0QIC1-F1
#
_entry.id   AF-A0ABD0QIC1-F1
#
_cell.length_a   1.000
_cell.length_b   1.000
_cell.length_c   1.000
_cell.angle_alpha   90.00
_cell.angle_beta   90.00
_cell.angle_gamma   90.00
#
_symmetry.space_group_name_H-M   'P 1'
#
loop_
_entity.id
_entity.type
_entity.pdbx_description
1 polymer ?
#
loop_
_entity_poly.entity_id
_entity_poly.type
_entity_poly.pdbx_seq_one_letter_code
_entity_poly.pdbx_strand_id
1 'polypeptide(L)' 'LMKKTLTDSQGLQISCLATGFYPRHINLTLFRDGQPVDDDWITGGEILPNGDGTYQMRKSLVISEEEL' A
#
# COMPACT_ATOMS: atom_id res chain seq x y z
N LEU A 1 -16.73 -15.63 3.76
CA LEU A 1 -16.18 -14.42 4.40
C LEU A 1 -16.55 -13.24 3.50
N MET A 2 -17.41 -12.32 3.95
CA MET A 2 -17.92 -11.24 3.10
C MET A 2 -16.83 -10.18 2.93
N LYS A 3 -16.41 -9.94 1.68
CA LYS A 3 -15.52 -8.82 1.33
C LYS A 3 -16.32 -7.53 1.48
N LYS A 4 -16.08 -6.76 2.55
CA LYS A 4 -16.68 -5.43 2.73
C LYS A 4 -15.95 -4.47 1.78
N THR A 5 -16.60 -4.10 0.68
CA THR A 5 -16.14 -2.99 -0.16
C THR A 5 -16.48 -1.70 0.56
N LEU A 6 -15.50 -1.08 1.22
CA LEU A 6 -15.68 0.21 1.89
C LEU A 6 -15.75 1.31 0.84
N THR A 7 -16.76 2.17 0.93
CA THR A 7 -16.81 3.41 0.14
C THR A 7 -15.82 4.43 0.72
N ASP A 8 -15.41 5.41 -0.09
CA ASP A 8 -14.46 6.49 0.29
C ASP A 8 -14.90 7.27 1.55
N SER A 9 -16.17 7.15 1.94
CA SER A 9 -16.78 7.76 3.13
C SER A 9 -16.86 6.84 4.37
N GLN A 10 -16.25 5.65 4.36
CA GLN A 10 -16.36 4.66 5.43
C GLN A 10 -15.01 4.18 5.97
N GLY A 11 -13.91 4.84 5.60
CA GLY A 11 -12.58 4.44 6.04
C GLY A 11 -11.47 5.44 5.72
N LEU A 12 -10.32 5.24 6.35
CA LEU A 12 -9.10 5.99 6.14
C LEU A 12 -8.19 5.25 5.14
N GLN A 13 -7.86 5.90 4.03
CA GLN A 13 -6.85 5.37 3.11
C GLN A 13 -5.44 5.70 3.61
N ILE A 14 -4.67 4.66 3.94
CA ILE A 14 -3.24 4.77 4.22
C ILE A 14 -2.47 4.47 2.95
N SER A 15 -1.49 5.32 2.62
CA SER A 15 -0.61 5.12 1.48
C SER A 15 0.85 5.21 1.89
N CYS A 16 1.65 4.23 1.49
CA CYS A 16 3.10 4.20 1.67
C CYS A 16 3.77 4.36 0.31
N LEU A 17 4.64 5.36 0.19
CA LEU A 17 5.46 5.60 -0.99
C LEU A 17 6.94 5.39 -0.63
N ALA A 18 7.56 4.37 -1.23
CA ALA A 18 9.02 4.28 -1.31
C ALA A 18 9.45 4.89 -2.64
N THR A 19 10.35 5.86 -2.62
CA THR A 19 10.87 6.53 -3.83
C THR A 19 12.36 6.83 -3.67
N GLY A 20 13.07 6.99 -4.79
CA GLY A 20 14.50 7.28 -4.79
C GLY A 20 15.37 6.03 -4.59
N PHE A 21 14.81 4.83 -4.75
CA PHE A 21 15.58 3.59 -4.55
C PHE A 21 16.24 3.10 -5.84
N TYR A 22 17.41 2.50 -5.68
CA TYR A 22 18.18 1.80 -6.71
C TYR A 22 19.03 0.72 -6.02
N PRO A 23 19.18 -0.50 -6.57
CA PRO A 23 18.64 -1.00 -7.84
C PRO A 23 17.12 -1.24 -7.81
N ARG A 24 16.52 -1.62 -8.96
CA ARG A 24 15.06 -1.75 -9.15
C ARG A 24 14.37 -2.71 -8.16
N HIS A 25 15.07 -3.73 -7.68
CA HIS A 25 14.46 -4.78 -6.88
C HIS A 25 14.24 -4.33 -5.43
N ILE A 26 12.99 -4.36 -4.97
CA ILE A 26 12.57 -3.96 -3.62
C ILE A 26 11.35 -4.77 -3.18
N ASN A 27 11.21 -4.99 -1.88
CA ASN A 27 9.98 -5.49 -1.26
C ASN A 27 9.38 -4.39 -0.38
N LEU A 28 8.07 -4.17 -0.49
CA LEU A 28 7.32 -3.29 0.42
C LEU A 28 6.12 -4.06 0.95
N THR A 29 6.11 -4.20 2.28
CA THR A 29 5.12 -4.95 3.03
C THR A 29 4.48 -3.98 4.01
N LEU A 30 3.15 -3.91 3.99
CA LEU A 30 2.40 -3.15 4.98
C LEU A 30 2.11 -4.07 6.16
N PHE A 31 2.36 -3.59 7.37
CA PHE A 31 2.06 -4.29 8.61
C PHE A 31 0.95 -3.58 9.38
N ARG A 32 0.05 -4.36 9.96
CA ARG A 32 -0.98 -3.92 10.92
C ARG A 32 -0.82 -4.78 12.17
N ASP A 33 -0.65 -4.13 13.32
CA ASP A 33 -0.46 -4.82 14.62
C ASP A 33 0.65 -5.89 14.62
N GLY A 34 1.72 -5.63 13.87
CA GLY A 34 2.86 -6.55 13.73
C GLY A 34 2.64 -7.72 12.77
N GLN A 35 1.47 -7.82 12.11
CA GLN A 35 1.16 -8.84 11.10
C GLN A 35 1.15 -8.24 9.69
N PRO A 36 1.62 -8.97 8.66
CA PRO A 36 1.55 -8.52 7.28
C PRO A 36 0.09 -8.45 6.83
N VAL A 37 -0.26 -7.37 6.14
CA VAL A 37 -1.57 -7.21 5.52
C VAL A 37 -1.64 -8.07 4.26
N ASP A 38 -2.75 -8.78 4.08
CA ASP A 38 -3.01 -9.62 2.91
C ASP A 38 -3.11 -8.74 1.64
N ASP A 39 -2.48 -9.20 0.55
CA ASP A 39 -2.40 -8.47 -0.72
C ASP A 39 -3.79 -8.18 -1.31
N ASP A 40 -4.82 -8.97 -0.98
CA ASP A 40 -6.22 -8.73 -1.37
C ASP A 40 -6.78 -7.38 -0.86
N TRP A 41 -6.17 -6.81 0.19
CA TRP A 41 -6.55 -5.51 0.79
C TRP A 41 -5.64 -4.35 0.36
N ILE A 42 -4.61 -4.65 -0.42
CA ILE A 42 -3.60 -3.70 -0.84
C ILE A 42 -3.86 -3.30 -2.30
N THR A 43 -3.78 -2.00 -2.58
CA THR A 43 -3.79 -1.46 -3.95
C THR A 43 -2.44 -0.87 -4.31
N GLY A 44 -2.09 -0.87 -5.61
CA GLY A 44 -0.79 -0.45 -6.10
C GLY A 44 0.24 -1.58 -6.10
N GLY A 45 1.49 -1.28 -5.75
CA GLY A 45 2.61 -2.23 -5.73
C GLY A 45 3.44 -2.26 -7.01
N GLU A 46 3.06 -1.50 -8.04
CA GLU A 46 3.88 -1.35 -9.23
C GLU A 46 5.14 -0.53 -8.97
N ILE A 47 6.24 -0.96 -9.59
CA ILE A 47 7.52 -0.24 -9.58
C ILE A 47 7.59 0.65 -10.82
N LEU A 48 7.58 1.96 -10.60
CA LEU A 48 7.61 3.00 -11.63
C LEU A 48 8.98 3.71 -11.66
N PRO A 49 9.46 4.16 -12.82
CA PRO A 49 10.69 4.96 -12.91
C PRO A 49 10.46 6.41 -12.48
N ASN A 50 11.46 7.04 -11.87
CA ASN A 50 11.44 8.46 -11.48
C ASN A 50 11.99 9.42 -12.55
N GLY A 51 12.63 8.90 -13.60
CA GLY A 51 13.26 9.71 -14.66
C GLY A 51 14.67 10.23 -14.32
N ASP A 52 15.14 10.03 -13.09
CA ASP A 52 16.48 10.40 -12.58
C ASP A 52 17.43 9.19 -12.41
N GLY A 53 17.02 8.02 -12.91
CA GLY A 53 17.74 6.75 -12.73
C GLY A 53 17.34 5.96 -11.49
N THR A 54 16.43 6.48 -10.65
CA THR A 54 15.86 5.77 -9.51
C THR A 54 14.42 5.29 -9.78
N TYR A 55 13.86 4.54 -8.83
CA TYR A 55 12.53 3.96 -8.91
C TYR A 55 11.66 4.35 -7.71
N GLN A 56 10.35 4.15 -7.88
CA GLN A 56 9.34 4.31 -6.85
C GLN A 56 8.33 3.17 -6.84
N MET A 57 7.71 2.92 -5.69
CA MET A 57 6.59 1.99 -5.51
C MET A 57 5.66 2.54 -4.44
N ARG A 58 4.35 2.46 -4.71
CA ARG A 58 3.30 2.88 -3.77
C ARG A 58 2.38 1.71 -3.47
N LYS A 59 2.15 1.40 -2.20
CA LYS A 59 1.07 0.50 -1.75
C LYS A 59 0.11 1.28 -0.86
N SER A 60 -1.19 1.06 -1.04
CA SER A 60 -2.24 1.69 -0.23
C SER A 60 -3.20 0.64 0.31
N LEU A 61 -3.78 0.91 1.48
CA LEU A 61 -4.86 0.10 2.07
C LEU A 61 -5.91 1.03 2.67
N VAL A 62 -7.15 0.56 2.75
CA VAL A 62 -8.24 1.27 3.43
C VAL A 62 -8.49 0.59 4.78
N ILE A 63 -8.55 1.37 5.86
CA ILE A 63 -8.94 0.93 7.20
C ILE A 63 -10.35 1.45 7.46
N SER A 64 -11.28 0.63 7.94
CA SER A 64 -12.61 1.14 8.30
C SER A 64 -12.53 2.06 9.51
N GLU A 65 -13.45 3.02 9.62
CA GLU A 65 -13.54 3.89 10.82
C GLU A 65 -13.82 3.10 12.12
N GLU A 66 -14.41 1.92 12.01
CA GLU A 66 -14.66 0.99 13.12
C GLU A 66 -13.36 0.37 13.67
N GLU A 67 -12.29 0.35 12.87
CA GLU A 67 -10.98 -0.23 13.18
C GLU A 67 -9.94 0.82 13.60
N LEU A 68 -10.30 2.11 13.56
CA LEU A 68 -9.48 3.24 14.04
C LEU A 68 -9.63 3.41 15.56
#